data_AF-A0A379W3D2-F1
#
_entry.id   AF-A0A379W3D2-F1
#
_cell.length_a   1.000
_cell.length_b   1.000
_cell.length_c   1.000
_cell.angle_alpha   90.00
_cell.angle_beta   90.00
_cell.angle_gamma   90.00
#
_symmetry.space_group_name_H-M   'P 1'
#
loop_
_entity.id
_entity.type
_entity.pdbx_description
1 polymer ?
#
loop_
_entity_poly.entity_id
_entity_poly.type
_entity_poly.pdbx_seq_one_letter_code
_entity_poly.pdbx_strand_id
1 'polypeptide(L)'
;MILEITETTAMNKPEQSVAILTRLTEMGVKASIDDFGTGYSSLLYLKRLPACELKIDRAFVHELSEAGDGATIVAAIVALAKALNLQIVAEGVENETQQQFLTQLGCHTLQGFLLGKPRTAEEIARDIRDPANIFTRSIYNINSK
;
A
#
# COMPACT_ATOMS: atom_id res chain seq x y z
N MET A 1 12.63 7.76 3.43
CA MET A 1 11.61 8.42 2.59
C MET A 1 11.17 7.44 1.52
N ILE A 2 9.88 7.34 1.25
CA ILE A 2 9.31 6.54 0.16
C ILE A 2 8.59 7.47 -0.82
N LEU A 3 8.69 7.20 -2.11
CA LEU A 3 7.97 7.89 -3.17
C LEU A 3 6.88 6.96 -3.70
N GLU A 4 5.63 7.43 -3.67
CA GLU A 4 4.49 6.73 -4.23
C GLU A 4 4.28 7.16 -5.68
N ILE A 5 4.10 6.20 -6.57
CA ILE A 5 3.81 6.42 -7.99
C ILE A 5 2.61 5.58 -8.39
N THR A 6 1.59 6.21 -8.97
CA THR A 6 0.40 5.50 -9.42
C THR A 6 0.75 4.47 -10.49
N GLU A 7 0.05 3.33 -10.48
CA GLU A 7 0.19 2.26 -11.45
C GLU A 7 0.19 2.79 -12.89
N THR A 8 -0.81 3.60 -13.22
CA THR A 8 -0.97 4.19 -14.56
C THR A 8 0.23 5.05 -14.95
N THR A 9 0.78 5.84 -14.02
CA THR A 9 1.96 6.68 -14.29
C THR A 9 3.20 5.82 -14.51
N ALA A 10 3.38 4.79 -13.69
CA ALA A 10 4.49 3.86 -13.86
C ALA A 10 4.43 3.13 -15.22
N MET A 11 3.22 2.79 -15.68
CA MET A 11 2.99 1.98 -16.89
C MET A 11 2.84 2.77 -18.19
N ASN A 12 2.56 4.08 -18.16
CA ASN A 12 2.43 4.89 -19.37
C ASN A 12 3.75 4.99 -20.18
N LYS A 13 4.89 5.09 -19.48
CA LYS A 13 6.24 5.14 -20.08
C LYS A 13 7.21 4.26 -19.29
N PRO A 14 7.05 2.93 -19.33
CA PRO A 14 7.64 2.03 -18.34
C PRO A 14 9.16 2.02 -18.36
N GLU A 15 9.79 2.15 -19.53
CA GLU A 15 11.26 2.22 -19.65
C GLU A 15 11.82 3.49 -19.01
N GLN A 16 11.14 4.61 -19.21
CA GLN A 16 11.50 5.89 -18.60
C GLN A 16 11.27 5.85 -17.09
N SER A 17 10.14 5.30 -16.64
CA SER A 17 9.81 5.11 -15.22
C SER A 17 10.87 4.26 -14.52
N VAL A 18 11.27 3.14 -15.12
CA VAL A 18 12.36 2.29 -14.60
C VAL A 18 13.65 3.09 -14.47
N ALA A 19 14.07 3.81 -15.52
CA ALA A 19 15.32 4.58 -15.47
C ALA A 19 15.32 5.67 -14.38
N ILE A 20 14.22 6.42 -14.24
CA ILE A 20 14.08 7.48 -13.24
C ILE A 20 14.04 6.89 -11.83
N LEU A 21 13.20 5.89 -11.59
CA LEU A 21 13.07 5.27 -10.28
C LEU A 21 14.36 4.59 -9.84
N THR A 22 15.08 3.93 -10.76
CA THR A 22 16.39 3.34 -10.44
C THR A 22 17.33 4.41 -9.90
N ARG A 23 17.47 5.55 -10.58
CA ARG A 23 18.33 6.64 -10.13
C ARG A 23 17.90 7.20 -8.76
N LEU A 24 16.60 7.32 -8.50
CA LEU A 24 16.09 7.76 -7.20
C LEU A 24 16.39 6.72 -6.10
N THR A 25 16.27 5.43 -6.41
CA THR A 25 16.57 4.34 -5.46
C THR A 25 18.04 4.22 -5.14
N GLU A 26 18.92 4.47 -6.12
CA GLU A 26 20.38 4.58 -5.92
C GLU A 26 20.74 5.75 -5.00
N MET A 27 19.90 6.79 -4.93
CA MET A 27 20.04 7.91 -4.00
C MET A 27 19.44 7.62 -2.60
N GLY A 28 18.92 6.40 -2.37
CA GLY A 28 18.35 5.98 -1.08
C GLY A 28 16.85 6.27 -0.91
N VAL A 29 16.16 6.74 -1.97
CA VAL A 29 14.70 6.91 -1.96
C VAL A 29 14.03 5.57 -2.25
N LYS A 30 13.14 5.11 -1.37
CA LYS A 30 12.34 3.91 -1.65
C LYS A 30 11.21 4.24 -2.63
N ALA A 31 10.74 3.27 -3.40
CA ALA A 31 9.60 3.44 -4.30
C ALA A 31 8.45 2.49 -3.91
N SER A 32 7.23 3.00 -3.98
CA SER A 32 5.97 2.29 -3.76
C SER A 32 5.05 2.47 -4.94
N ILE A 33 4.36 1.40 -5.34
CA ILE A 33 3.39 1.42 -6.43
C ILE A 33 2.00 1.65 -5.84
N ASP A 34 1.39 2.76 -6.22
CA ASP A 34 0.11 3.23 -5.70
C ASP A 34 -1.06 2.86 -6.61
N ASP A 35 -2.27 2.82 -6.04
CA ASP A 35 -3.53 2.50 -6.71
C ASP A 35 -3.53 1.17 -7.49
N PHE A 36 -2.76 0.16 -7.04
CA PHE A 36 -2.55 -1.06 -7.83
C PHE A 36 -3.85 -1.86 -8.01
N GLY A 37 -4.13 -2.22 -9.26
CA GLY A 37 -5.30 -2.98 -9.70
C GLY A 37 -6.35 -2.11 -10.39
N THR A 38 -6.23 -0.78 -10.33
CA THR A 38 -7.17 0.14 -10.99
C THR A 38 -6.80 0.43 -12.45
N GLY A 39 -5.58 0.08 -12.85
CA GLY A 39 -5.05 0.27 -14.20
C GLY A 39 -4.68 -1.02 -14.92
N TYR A 40 -3.93 -0.86 -16.01
CA TYR A 40 -3.35 -1.97 -16.76
C TYR A 40 -1.85 -2.07 -16.50
N SER A 41 -1.45 -3.04 -15.69
CA SER A 41 -0.03 -3.39 -15.49
C SER A 41 0.42 -4.52 -16.39
N SER A 42 1.48 -4.27 -17.15
CA SER A 42 2.29 -5.37 -17.67
C SER A 42 3.12 -5.96 -16.53
N LEU A 43 2.84 -7.21 -16.15
CA LEU A 43 3.62 -7.93 -15.14
C LEU A 43 5.12 -7.96 -15.46
N LEU A 44 5.48 -7.92 -16.75
CA LEU A 44 6.87 -7.83 -17.18
C LEU A 44 7.52 -6.51 -16.74
N TYR A 45 6.81 -5.39 -16.85
CA TYR A 45 7.32 -4.09 -16.41
C TYR A 45 7.26 -3.93 -14.90
N LEU A 46 6.21 -4.44 -14.26
CA LEU A 46 6.11 -4.48 -12.81
C LEU A 46 7.34 -5.13 -12.17
N LYS A 47 7.78 -6.28 -12.70
CA LYS A 47 8.98 -7.00 -12.25
C LYS A 47 10.28 -6.18 -12.41
N ARG A 48 10.32 -5.22 -13.34
CA ARG A 48 11.52 -4.40 -13.63
C ARG A 48 11.56 -3.11 -12.83
N LEU A 49 10.46 -2.67 -12.25
CA LEU A 49 10.42 -1.47 -11.42
C LEU A 49 11.21 -1.72 -10.12
N PRO A 50 12.10 -0.81 -9.71
CA PRO A 50 12.84 -0.92 -8.45
C PRO A 50 11.96 -0.50 -7.26
N ALA A 51 10.74 -1.03 -7.20
CA ALA A 51 9.82 -0.80 -6.09
C ALA A 51 10.10 -1.80 -4.97
N CYS A 52 9.88 -1.37 -3.73
CA CYS A 52 9.93 -2.25 -2.56
C CYS A 52 8.57 -2.42 -1.89
N GLU A 53 7.55 -1.73 -2.38
CA GLU A 53 6.21 -1.70 -1.81
C GLU A 53 5.15 -1.60 -2.90
N LEU A 54 3.99 -2.22 -2.64
CA LEU A 54 2.80 -2.16 -3.47
C LEU A 54 1.59 -1.88 -2.57
N LYS A 55 0.78 -0.89 -2.96
CA LYS A 55 -0.42 -0.46 -2.26
C LYS A 55 -1.64 -0.98 -3.00
N ILE A 56 -2.45 -1.79 -2.32
CA ILE A 56 -3.72 -2.31 -2.83
C ILE A 56 -4.74 -1.18 -2.69
N ASP A 57 -5.33 -0.77 -3.81
CA ASP A 57 -6.31 0.32 -3.83
C ASP A 57 -7.52 0.01 -2.94
N ARG A 58 -8.06 1.07 -2.32
CA ARG A 58 -9.22 1.01 -1.43
C ARG A 58 -10.48 0.44 -2.08
N ALA A 59 -10.66 0.56 -3.40
CA ALA A 59 -11.83 0.01 -4.07
C ALA A 59 -11.91 -1.51 -3.86
N PHE A 60 -10.79 -2.22 -3.98
CA PHE A 60 -10.73 -3.66 -3.74
C PHE A 60 -10.92 -4.03 -2.28
N VAL A 61 -10.39 -3.21 -1.35
CA VAL A 61 -10.56 -3.44 0.09
C VAL A 61 -12.01 -3.23 0.52
N HIS A 62 -12.71 -2.26 -0.08
CA HIS A 62 -14.13 -2.01 0.18
C HIS A 62 -15.02 -3.19 -0.24
N GLU A 63 -14.69 -3.83 -1.37
CA GLU A 63 -15.40 -5.01 -1.88
C GLU A 63 -15.26 -6.26 -1.00
N LEU A 64 -14.29 -6.32 -0.07
CA LEU A 64 -14.13 -7.46 0.86
C LEU A 64 -15.32 -7.66 1.81
N SER A 65 -16.11 -6.61 2.04
CA SER A 65 -17.30 -6.62 2.90
C SER A 65 -18.53 -7.20 2.21
N GLU A 66 -18.52 -7.25 0.88
CA GLU A 66 -19.63 -7.71 0.06
C GLU A 66 -19.36 -9.15 -0.39
N ALA A 67 -20.40 -9.96 -0.59
CA ALA A 67 -20.27 -11.35 -1.04
C ALA A 67 -19.80 -11.49 -2.52
N GLY A 68 -18.92 -10.59 -2.96
CA GLY A 68 -18.40 -10.47 -4.32
C GLY A 68 -16.99 -11.02 -4.49
N ASP A 69 -16.45 -10.83 -5.70
CA ASP A 69 -15.14 -11.37 -6.14
C ASP A 69 -13.94 -10.62 -5.55
N GLY A 70 -14.14 -9.55 -4.78
CA GLY A 70 -13.08 -8.71 -4.21
C GLY A 70 -12.05 -9.49 -3.39
N ALA A 71 -12.49 -10.49 -2.61
CA ALA A 71 -11.58 -11.35 -1.85
C ALA A 71 -10.61 -12.15 -2.75
N THR A 72 -11.09 -12.62 -3.91
CA THR A 72 -10.27 -13.37 -4.87
C THR A 72 -9.24 -12.46 -5.53
N ILE A 73 -9.63 -11.24 -5.91
CA ILE A 73 -8.73 -10.27 -6.55
C ILE A 73 -7.64 -9.83 -5.57
N VAL A 74 -8.02 -9.45 -4.34
CA VAL A 74 -7.07 -9.07 -3.29
C VAL A 74 -6.09 -10.22 -3.00
N ALA A 75 -6.57 -11.47 -2.93
CA ALA A 75 -5.70 -12.64 -2.77
C ALA A 75 -4.69 -12.80 -3.92
N ALA A 76 -5.12 -12.59 -5.17
CA ALA A 76 -4.23 -12.65 -6.33
C ALA A 76 -3.17 -11.53 -6.30
N ILE A 77 -3.55 -10.30 -5.95
CA ILE A 77 -2.62 -9.17 -5.81
C ILE A 77 -1.58 -9.46 -4.72
N VAL A 78 -2.03 -9.96 -3.56
CA VAL A 78 -1.12 -10.33 -2.45
C VAL A 78 -0.15 -11.44 -2.87
N ALA A 79 -0.63 -12.47 -3.57
CA ALA A 79 0.22 -13.55 -4.06
C ALA A 79 1.28 -13.04 -5.05
N LEU A 80 0.89 -12.15 -5.97
CA LEU A 80 1.80 -11.51 -6.92
C LEU A 80 2.87 -10.67 -6.19
N ALA A 81 2.45 -9.81 -5.25
CA ALA A 81 3.38 -8.96 -4.51
C ALA A 81 4.39 -9.79 -3.69
N LYS A 82 3.94 -10.88 -3.06
CA LYS A 82 4.83 -11.84 -2.38
C LYS A 82 5.83 -12.49 -3.35
N ALA A 83 5.36 -12.92 -4.53
CA ALA A 83 6.24 -13.51 -5.55
C ALA A 83 7.30 -12.54 -6.07
N LEU A 84 7.01 -11.23 -6.01
CA LEU A 84 7.95 -10.16 -6.36
C LEU A 84 8.76 -9.63 -5.17
N ASN A 85 8.60 -10.22 -3.97
CA ASN A 85 9.23 -9.78 -2.72
C ASN A 85 8.94 -8.32 -2.34
N LEU A 86 7.73 -7.85 -2.63
CA LEU A 86 7.27 -6.49 -2.29
C LEU A 86 6.62 -6.48 -0.90
N GLN A 87 6.82 -5.37 -0.17
CA GLN A 87 5.97 -5.05 0.98
C GLN A 87 4.57 -4.70 0.49
N ILE A 88 3.56 -5.04 1.29
CA ILE A 88 2.15 -4.93 0.88
C ILE A 88 1.45 -4.01 1.86
N VAL A 89 0.91 -2.92 1.34
CA VAL A 89 0.04 -1.99 2.08
C VAL A 89 -1.38 -2.18 1.54
N ALA A 90 -2.35 -2.39 2.41
CA ALA A 90 -3.76 -2.36 2.02
C ALA A 90 -4.38 -1.03 2.45
N GLU A 91 -5.00 -0.32 1.50
CA GLU A 91 -5.61 0.97 1.75
C GLU A 91 -7.13 0.91 1.96
N GLY A 92 -7.68 1.89 2.67
CA GLY A 92 -9.12 1.97 2.88
C GLY A 92 -9.69 0.94 3.86
N VAL A 93 -8.90 0.51 4.85
CA VAL A 93 -9.40 -0.38 5.91
C VAL A 93 -10.34 0.39 6.86
N GLU A 94 -11.61 0.00 6.88
CA GLU A 94 -12.69 0.69 7.59
C GLU A 94 -13.32 -0.13 8.71
N ASN A 95 -13.16 -1.46 8.71
CA ASN A 95 -13.71 -2.34 9.74
C ASN A 95 -12.78 -3.50 10.13
N GLU A 96 -13.05 -4.10 11.30
CA GLU A 96 -12.21 -5.16 11.87
C GLU A 96 -12.16 -6.42 10.99
N THR A 97 -13.24 -6.73 10.26
CA THR A 97 -13.31 -7.88 9.36
C THR A 97 -12.29 -7.73 8.22
N GLN A 98 -12.23 -6.56 7.57
CA GLN A 98 -11.23 -6.24 6.56
C GLN A 98 -9.82 -6.34 7.14
N GLN A 99 -9.58 -5.74 8.32
CA GLN A 99 -8.28 -5.80 8.99
C GLN A 99 -7.84 -7.25 9.24
N GLN A 100 -8.72 -8.09 9.80
CA GLN A 100 -8.42 -9.49 10.09
C GLN A 100 -8.11 -10.27 8.82
N PHE A 101 -8.94 -10.13 7.79
CA PHE A 101 -8.76 -10.79 6.51
C PHE A 101 -7.41 -10.42 5.87
N LEU A 102 -7.12 -9.12 5.73
CA LEU A 102 -5.89 -8.62 5.11
C LEU A 102 -4.64 -9.02 5.90
N THR A 103 -4.74 -9.06 7.23
CA THR A 103 -3.67 -9.55 8.11
C THR A 103 -3.38 -11.03 7.87
N GLN A 104 -4.42 -11.88 7.85
CA GLN A 104 -4.28 -13.32 7.61
C GLN A 104 -3.77 -13.63 6.20
N LEU A 105 -4.20 -12.84 5.21
CA LEU A 105 -3.75 -12.97 3.83
C LEU A 105 -2.26 -12.61 3.68
N GLY A 106 -1.70 -11.86 4.63
CA GLY A 106 -0.28 -11.53 4.73
C GLY A 106 0.06 -10.16 4.16
N CYS A 107 -0.85 -9.19 4.26
CA CYS A 107 -0.47 -7.78 4.15
C CYS A 107 0.51 -7.43 5.28
N HIS A 108 1.44 -6.52 5.00
CA HIS A 108 2.45 -6.10 5.99
C HIS A 108 1.97 -4.87 6.77
N THR A 109 1.24 -4.02 6.07
CA THR A 109 0.79 -2.73 6.56
C THR A 109 -0.66 -2.50 6.16
N LEU A 110 -1.45 -1.90 7.05
CA LEU A 110 -2.84 -1.52 6.81
C LEU A 110 -2.97 -0.01 6.97
N GLN A 111 -3.74 0.63 6.09
CA GLN A 111 -4.05 2.05 6.14
C GLN A 111 -5.55 2.25 5.98
N GLY A 112 -6.16 3.06 6.84
CA GLY A 112 -7.58 3.37 6.72
C GLY A 112 -8.21 4.02 7.94
N PHE A 113 -9.49 4.38 7.82
CA PHE A 113 -10.21 5.13 8.84
C PHE A 113 -10.48 4.34 10.12
N LEU A 114 -10.42 3.01 10.07
CA LEU A 114 -10.42 2.18 11.28
C LEU A 114 -9.24 2.51 12.20
N LEU A 115 -8.09 2.87 11.61
CA LEU A 115 -6.82 3.09 12.30
C LEU A 115 -6.60 4.57 12.63
N GLY A 116 -6.98 5.45 11.70
CA GLY A 116 -6.92 6.89 11.91
C GLY A 116 -7.22 7.67 10.63
N LYS A 117 -7.98 8.75 10.75
CA LYS A 117 -8.30 9.63 9.62
C LYS A 117 -7.13 10.55 9.25
N PRO A 118 -7.04 11.02 7.99
CA PRO A 118 -6.16 12.12 7.61
C PRO A 118 -6.37 13.32 8.53
N ARG A 119 -5.26 13.94 8.92
CA ARG A 119 -5.22 14.97 9.97
C ARG A 119 -4.36 16.13 9.52
N THR A 120 -4.61 17.30 10.08
CA THR A 120 -3.77 18.47 9.80
C THR A 120 -2.39 18.32 10.45
N ALA A 121 -1.42 19.11 9.97
CA ALA A 121 -0.09 19.11 10.55
C ALA A 121 -0.12 19.50 12.05
N GLU A 122 -1.01 20.40 12.44
CA GLU A 122 -1.19 20.84 13.83
C GLU A 122 -1.74 19.72 14.72
N GLU A 123 -2.74 18.97 14.23
CA GLU A 123 -3.30 17.82 14.93
C GLU A 123 -2.24 16.73 15.14
N ILE A 124 -1.46 16.43 14.11
CA ILE A 124 -0.34 15.48 14.19
C ILE A 124 0.71 15.97 15.18
N ALA A 125 1.12 17.25 15.09
CA ALA A 125 2.13 17.81 15.96
C ALA A 125 1.67 17.83 17.43
N ARG A 126 0.38 18.04 17.71
CA ARG A 126 -0.17 17.93 19.07
C ARG A 126 -0.08 16.50 19.58
N ASP A 127 -0.51 15.54 18.78
CA ASP A 127 -0.68 14.16 19.22
C ASP A 127 0.65 13.41 19.35
N ILE A 128 1.67 13.70 18.51
CA ILE A 128 3.03 13.14 18.66
C ILE A 128 3.69 13.57 19.99
N ARG A 129 3.29 14.72 20.56
CA ARG A 129 3.82 15.23 21.82
C ARG A 129 3.14 14.64 23.05
N ASP A 130 2.05 13.89 22.88
CA ASP A 130 1.33 13.25 23.97
C ASP A 130 1.62 11.73 24.01
N PRO A 131 2.49 11.27 24.94
CA PRO A 131 2.84 9.85 25.04
C PRO A 131 1.67 8.93 25.44
N ALA A 132 0.54 9.47 25.92
CA ALA A 132 -0.65 8.68 26.22
C ALA A 132 -1.51 8.37 24.98
N ASN A 133 -1.22 9.00 23.83
CA ASN A 133 -2.04 8.87 22.63
C ASN A 133 -1.51 7.75 21.69
N ILE A 134 -1.85 6.51 22.05
CA ILE A 134 -1.42 5.28 21.35
C ILE A 134 -2.09 5.15 19.95
N PHE A 135 -3.16 5.89 19.67
CA PHE A 135 -3.92 5.87 18.40
C PHE A 135 -3.38 6.81 17.31
N THR A 136 -2.09 7.11 17.34
CA THR A 136 -1.43 8.03 16.39
C THR A 136 -1.16 7.43 15.01
N ARG A 137 -1.63 6.22 14.72
CA ARG A 137 -1.24 5.49 13.51
C ARG A 137 -2.41 5.31 12.55
N SER A 138 -2.52 6.20 11.56
CA SER A 138 -3.29 5.94 10.33
C SER A 138 -2.77 4.73 9.54
N ILE A 139 -1.58 4.23 9.92
CA ILE A 139 -0.85 3.13 9.29
C ILE A 139 -0.45 2.11 10.36
N TYR A 140 -0.99 0.90 10.29
CA TYR A 140 -0.71 -0.21 11.21
C TYR A 140 0.25 -1.21 10.55
N ASN A 141 1.48 -1.32 11.08
CA ASN A 141 2.44 -2.34 10.66
C ASN A 141 2.24 -3.63 11.48
N ILE A 142 1.84 -4.70 10.80
CA ILE A 142 1.49 -5.99 11.40
C ILE A 142 2.71 -6.67 12.01
N ASN A 143 3.92 -6.45 11.46
CA ASN A 143 5.15 -7.12 11.86
C ASN A 143 5.95 -6.39 12.95
N SER A 144 5.42 -5.32 13.55
CA SER A 144 6.09 -4.56 14.63
C SER A 144 5.78 -5.08 16.05
N LYS A 145 5.57 -6.39 16.21
CA LYS A 145 5.51 -7.06 17.53
C LYS A 145 6.78 -7.84 17.80
#